data_AF-A0A7S1XR79-F1
#
_entry.id   AF-A0A7S1XR79-F1
#
_cell.length_a   1.000
_cell.length_b   1.000
_cell.length_c   1.000
_cell.angle_alpha   90.00
_cell.angle_beta   90.00
_cell.angle_gamma   90.00
#
_symmetry.space_group_name_H-M   'P 1'
#
loop_
_entity.id
_entity.type
_entity.pdbx_description
1 polymer ?
#
loop_
_entity_poly.entity_id
_entity_poly.type
_entity_poly.pdbx_seq_one_letter_code
_entity_poly.pdbx_strand_id
1 'polypeptide(L)'
;MFRGEEEELPLTLFHFHDNMCGDLGGVNLSKLVAKLTQVTSLRFSKTRCGREGCAAIAAAVASCEALEVANFEDVTFGGDGAAVLARSLEKCPSLRHLNVRDSMLEEEGAEELLEMLSTNAEGLEFLDLSGNDLMADSVEKVVACLKEKPALKYLALDDNEIGNKGVFLLGQAITTPGQ
;
A
#
# COMPACT_ATOMS: atom_id res chain seq x y z
N MET A 1 -1.40 33.69 14.90
CA MET A 1 -0.21 32.93 15.28
C MET A 1 0.05 31.96 14.14
N PHE A 2 0.90 32.35 13.19
CA PHE A 2 1.31 31.47 12.10
C PHE A 2 2.39 30.55 12.67
N ARG A 3 2.21 29.23 12.58
CA ARG A 3 3.24 28.27 12.98
C ARG A 3 4.47 28.48 12.09
N GLY A 4 5.65 28.47 12.70
CA GLY A 4 6.93 28.56 11.97
C GLY A 4 7.14 27.34 11.07
N GLU A 5 7.97 27.49 10.05
CA GLU A 5 8.19 26.48 8.99
C GLU A 5 8.80 25.15 9.47
N GLU A 6 9.22 25.07 10.75
CA GLU A 6 9.91 23.93 11.37
C GLU A 6 9.08 23.17 12.43
N GLU A 7 7.84 23.58 12.72
CA GLU A 7 7.05 22.91 13.75
C GLU A 7 6.36 21.66 13.16
N GLU A 8 6.76 20.47 13.61
CA GLU A 8 6.14 19.20 13.23
C GLU A 8 4.62 19.23 13.46
N LEU A 9 3.87 18.72 12.49
CA LEU A 9 2.42 18.68 12.59
C LEU A 9 2.02 17.56 13.56
N PRO A 10 1.22 17.84 14.60
CA PRO A 10 0.82 16.85 15.61
C PRO A 10 -0.26 15.88 15.09
N LEU A 11 -0.42 15.78 13.77
CA LEU A 11 -1.45 14.96 13.14
C LEU A 11 -1.01 13.50 13.18
N THR A 12 -1.82 12.69 13.86
CA THR A 12 -1.66 11.23 13.91
C THR A 12 -2.58 10.53 12.90
N LEU A 13 -3.66 11.19 12.47
CA LEU A 13 -4.56 10.70 11.43
C LEU A 13 -4.69 11.75 10.33
N PHE A 14 -4.51 11.32 9.08
CA PHE A 14 -4.75 12.15 7.91
C PHE A 14 -5.53 11.38 6.84
N HIS A 15 -6.82 11.70 6.70
CA HIS A 15 -7.71 11.03 5.76
C HIS A 15 -8.22 12.03 4.72
N PHE A 16 -7.86 11.77 3.47
CA PHE A 16 -8.32 12.46 2.29
C PHE A 16 -8.99 11.43 1.38
N HIS A 17 -10.29 11.23 1.58
CA HIS A 17 -11.08 10.23 0.85
C HIS A 17 -12.22 10.89 0.10
N ASP A 18 -12.58 10.37 -1.08
CA ASP A 18 -13.73 10.83 -1.86
C ASP A 18 -13.70 12.35 -2.14
N ASN A 19 -12.53 12.82 -2.54
CA ASN A 19 -12.25 14.22 -2.86
C ASN A 19 -11.50 14.31 -4.17
N MET A 20 -12.11 14.93 -5.18
CA MET A 20 -11.53 15.06 -6.52
C MET A 20 -10.39 16.08 -6.51
N CYS A 21 -9.14 15.63 -6.37
CA CYS A 21 -7.99 16.53 -6.30
C CYS A 21 -7.23 16.64 -7.62
N GLY A 22 -7.29 15.62 -8.48
CA GLY A 22 -6.44 15.51 -9.67
C GLY A 22 -4.93 15.48 -9.31
N ASP A 23 -4.07 15.44 -10.33
CA ASP A 23 -2.61 15.35 -10.11
C ASP A 23 -2.04 16.55 -9.36
N LEU A 24 -2.44 17.77 -9.73
CA LEU A 24 -1.96 18.98 -9.03
C LEU A 24 -2.34 18.96 -7.55
N GLY A 25 -3.53 18.45 -7.21
CA GLY A 25 -3.96 18.26 -5.84
C GLY A 25 -3.12 17.21 -5.13
N GLY A 26 -2.89 16.04 -5.76
CA GLY A 26 -2.03 14.98 -5.22
C GLY A 26 -0.60 15.44 -4.95
N VAL A 27 0.01 16.16 -5.89
CA VAL A 27 1.36 16.73 -5.75
C VAL A 27 1.45 17.78 -4.64
N ASN A 28 0.39 18.56 -4.39
CA ASN A 28 0.40 19.51 -3.28
C ASN A 28 0.13 18.82 -1.94
N LEU A 29 -0.72 17.79 -1.92
CA LEU A 29 -0.96 16.96 -0.74
C LEU A 29 0.29 16.16 -0.36
N SER A 30 1.09 15.70 -1.31
CA SER A 30 2.33 14.97 -0.99
C SER A 30 3.33 15.82 -0.20
N LYS A 31 3.39 17.12 -0.47
CA LYS A 31 4.21 18.07 0.32
C LYS A 31 3.72 18.20 1.77
N LEU A 32 2.42 18.04 2.00
CA LEU A 32 1.85 17.96 3.35
C LEU A 32 2.20 16.62 3.98
N VAL A 33 1.94 15.51 3.28
CA VAL A 33 2.22 14.13 3.75
C VAL A 33 3.69 13.97 4.15
N ALA A 34 4.62 14.54 3.39
CA ALA A 34 6.07 14.53 3.70
C ALA A 34 6.43 15.23 5.03
N LYS A 35 5.51 16.01 5.61
CA LYS A 35 5.67 16.66 6.94
C LYS A 35 4.90 15.94 8.05
N LEU A 36 4.15 14.88 7.73
CA LEU A 36 3.34 14.13 8.69
C LEU A 36 4.15 12.97 9.30
N THR A 37 5.26 13.29 9.97
CA THR A 37 6.17 12.28 10.54
C THR A 37 5.53 11.43 11.64
N GLN A 38 4.53 11.98 12.33
CA GLN A 38 3.82 11.33 13.43
C GLN A 38 2.52 10.63 13.01
N VAL A 39 2.21 10.54 11.70
CA VAL A 39 0.97 9.94 11.22
C VAL A 39 1.01 8.42 11.38
N THR A 40 -0.01 7.88 12.05
CA THR A 40 -0.22 6.44 12.21
C THR A 40 -1.29 5.91 11.28
N SER A 41 -2.20 6.77 10.80
CA SER A 41 -3.21 6.41 9.81
C SER A 41 -3.27 7.42 8.66
N LEU A 42 -2.86 6.95 7.47
CA LEU A 42 -2.92 7.69 6.23
C LEU A 42 -3.98 7.06 5.31
N ARG A 43 -4.93 7.89 4.86
CA ARG A 43 -5.88 7.50 3.82
C ARG A 43 -5.82 8.53 2.69
N PHE A 44 -5.50 8.06 1.49
CA PHE A 44 -5.57 8.82 0.25
C PHE A 44 -6.28 7.92 -0.77
N SER A 45 -7.61 8.00 -0.83
CA SER A 45 -8.44 7.02 -1.57
C SER A 45 -9.57 7.72 -2.31
N LYS A 46 -10.01 7.19 -3.46
CA LYS A 46 -11.12 7.75 -4.24
C LYS A 46 -10.90 9.23 -4.58
N THR A 47 -9.67 9.59 -4.95
CA THR A 47 -9.26 11.00 -5.10
C THR A 47 -9.32 11.51 -6.52
N ARG A 48 -9.57 10.62 -7.49
CA ARG A 48 -9.43 10.88 -8.94
C ARG A 48 -8.09 11.52 -9.29
N CYS A 49 -7.05 11.20 -8.52
CA CYS A 49 -5.68 11.58 -8.79
C CYS A 49 -5.12 10.66 -9.88
N GLY A 50 -4.42 11.22 -10.86
CA GLY A 50 -3.73 10.44 -11.87
C GLY A 50 -2.40 9.87 -11.35
N ARG A 51 -1.64 9.26 -12.26
CA ARG A 51 -0.37 8.58 -11.93
C ARG A 51 0.66 9.53 -11.33
N GLU A 52 0.75 10.77 -11.81
CA GLU A 52 1.75 11.73 -11.33
C GLU A 52 1.52 12.08 -9.85
N GLY A 53 0.30 12.47 -9.48
CA GLY A 53 0.00 12.83 -8.11
C GLY A 53 -0.02 11.61 -7.19
N CYS A 54 -0.43 10.42 -7.66
CA CYS A 54 -0.34 9.20 -6.88
C CYS A 54 1.12 8.81 -6.62
N ALA A 55 2.00 8.87 -7.61
CA ALA A 55 3.43 8.63 -7.42
C ALA A 55 4.06 9.65 -6.45
N ALA A 56 3.64 10.92 -6.50
CA ALA A 56 4.09 11.92 -5.54
C ALA A 56 3.65 11.59 -4.10
N ILE A 57 2.40 11.13 -3.91
CA ILE A 57 1.92 10.65 -2.61
C ILE A 57 2.70 9.41 -2.17
N ALA A 58 2.90 8.43 -3.05
CA ALA A 58 3.68 7.22 -2.77
C ALA A 58 5.09 7.57 -2.28
N ALA A 59 5.78 8.51 -2.91
CA ALA A 59 7.10 8.96 -2.47
C ALA A 59 7.08 9.63 -1.08
N ALA A 60 6.04 10.42 -0.78
CA ALA A 60 5.92 11.12 0.50
C ALA A 60 5.65 10.19 1.69
N VAL A 61 5.13 8.97 1.46
CA VAL A 61 4.91 7.95 2.50
C VAL A 61 6.21 7.59 3.22
N ALA A 62 7.37 7.73 2.57
CA ALA A 62 8.67 7.44 3.18
C ALA A 62 8.98 8.29 4.44
N SER A 63 8.29 9.44 4.61
CA SER A 63 8.41 10.29 5.80
C SER A 63 7.50 9.86 6.96
N CYS A 64 6.57 8.94 6.74
CA CYS A 64 5.55 8.52 7.70
C CYS A 64 6.02 7.28 8.49
N GLU A 65 7.14 7.37 9.21
CA GLU A 65 7.77 6.21 9.86
C GLU A 65 6.89 5.53 10.93
N ALA A 66 5.94 6.27 11.52
CA ALA A 66 4.97 5.78 12.49
C ALA A 66 3.72 5.13 11.86
N LEU A 67 3.67 4.99 10.53
CA LEU A 67 2.46 4.55 9.81
C LEU A 67 2.09 3.10 10.15
N GLU A 68 0.88 2.92 10.67
CA GLU A 68 0.28 1.62 11.00
C GLU A 68 -0.83 1.24 10.01
N VAL A 69 -1.55 2.23 9.47
CA VAL A 69 -2.68 2.02 8.57
C VAL A 69 -2.52 2.88 7.32
N ALA A 70 -2.32 2.22 6.18
CA ALA A 70 -2.26 2.84 4.87
C ALA A 70 -3.46 2.40 4.03
N ASN A 71 -4.25 3.36 3.55
CA ASN A 71 -5.35 3.09 2.64
C ASN A 71 -5.23 3.95 1.38
N PHE A 72 -5.04 3.28 0.25
CA PHE A 72 -4.92 3.82 -1.08
C PHE A 72 -5.95 3.18 -2.03
N GLU A 73 -7.13 2.83 -1.51
CA GLU A 73 -8.22 2.26 -2.32
C GLU A 73 -8.63 3.21 -3.45
N ASP A 74 -8.83 2.68 -4.66
CA ASP A 74 -9.35 3.41 -5.82
C ASP A 74 -8.50 4.68 -6.10
N VAL A 75 -7.22 4.44 -6.38
CA VAL A 75 -6.24 5.42 -6.86
C VAL A 75 -5.52 4.85 -8.07
N THR A 76 -4.74 5.66 -8.78
CA THR A 76 -4.07 5.22 -10.01
C THR A 76 -2.56 5.28 -9.82
N PHE A 77 -1.96 4.30 -9.15
CA PHE A 77 -0.50 4.26 -9.03
C PHE A 77 0.17 3.90 -10.36
N GLY A 78 -0.33 2.86 -11.06
CA GLY A 78 0.44 2.19 -12.11
C GLY A 78 1.63 1.42 -11.52
N GLY A 79 2.30 0.61 -12.35
CA GLY A 79 3.47 -0.19 -11.94
C GLY A 79 4.58 0.66 -11.32
N ASP A 80 4.97 1.76 -11.98
CA ASP A 80 6.00 2.67 -11.48
C ASP A 80 5.63 3.31 -10.13
N GLY A 81 4.37 3.71 -9.96
CA GLY A 81 3.89 4.31 -8.72
C GLY A 81 3.82 3.29 -7.57
N ALA A 82 3.45 2.06 -7.88
CA ALA A 82 3.42 0.94 -6.94
C ALA A 82 4.84 0.55 -6.49
N ALA A 83 5.81 0.50 -7.40
CA ALA A 83 7.23 0.32 -7.09
C ALA A 83 7.78 1.43 -6.18
N VAL A 84 7.39 2.70 -6.43
CA VAL A 84 7.72 3.80 -5.53
C VAL A 84 7.07 3.61 -4.15
N LEU A 85 5.79 3.21 -4.10
CA LEU A 85 5.10 2.95 -2.84
C LEU A 85 5.78 1.84 -2.04
N ALA A 86 6.15 0.73 -2.69
CA ALA A 86 6.85 -0.38 -2.07
C ALA A 86 8.12 0.10 -1.36
N ARG A 87 9.01 0.80 -2.09
CA ARG A 87 10.25 1.37 -1.52
C ARG A 87 10.00 2.36 -0.39
N SER A 88 8.94 3.18 -0.48
CA SER A 88 8.59 4.10 0.61
C SER A 88 8.14 3.38 1.87
N LEU A 89 7.36 2.30 1.72
CA LEU A 89 6.85 1.51 2.84
C LEU A 89 7.95 0.72 3.55
N GLU A 90 9.15 0.54 2.97
CA GLU A 90 10.34 0.07 3.69
C GLU A 90 10.66 0.93 4.93
N LYS A 91 10.25 2.21 4.92
CA LYS A 91 10.40 3.13 6.06
C LYS A 91 9.29 3.04 7.10
N CYS A 92 8.28 2.19 6.87
CA CYS A 92 7.10 2.05 7.73
C CYS A 92 7.06 0.65 8.38
N PRO A 93 8.01 0.28 9.27
CA PRO A 93 8.08 -1.08 9.83
C PRO A 93 6.89 -1.43 10.73
N SER A 94 6.16 -0.42 11.22
CA SER A 94 4.98 -0.57 12.09
C SER A 94 3.69 -0.83 11.32
N LEU A 95 3.73 -0.96 9.99
CA LEU A 95 2.53 -1.13 9.16
C LEU A 95 1.77 -2.41 9.54
N ARG A 96 0.48 -2.25 9.85
CA ARG A 96 -0.45 -3.32 10.25
C ARG A 96 -1.55 -3.53 9.24
N HIS A 97 -1.99 -2.48 8.56
CA HIS A 97 -3.07 -2.55 7.58
C HIS A 97 -2.67 -1.84 6.29
N LEU A 98 -2.70 -2.58 5.19
CA LEU A 98 -2.50 -2.04 3.85
C LEU A 98 -3.70 -2.37 2.98
N ASN A 99 -4.38 -1.33 2.51
CA ASN A 99 -5.43 -1.44 1.49
C ASN A 99 -4.95 -0.71 0.23
N VAL A 100 -4.74 -1.47 -0.83
CA VAL A 100 -4.38 -1.02 -2.18
C VAL A 100 -5.35 -1.62 -3.20
N ARG A 101 -6.61 -1.77 -2.79
CA ARG A 101 -7.67 -2.26 -3.66
C ARG A 101 -7.91 -1.28 -4.81
N ASP A 102 -8.13 -1.81 -6.00
CA ASP A 102 -8.44 -1.03 -7.20
C ASP A 102 -7.40 0.09 -7.45
N SER A 103 -6.12 -0.20 -7.19
CA SER A 103 -5.04 0.80 -7.20
C SER A 103 -4.20 0.80 -8.50
N MET A 104 -4.55 -0.06 -9.46
CA MET A 104 -3.78 -0.31 -10.68
C MET A 104 -2.30 -0.58 -10.40
N LEU A 105 -2.00 -1.52 -9.50
CA LEU A 105 -0.61 -1.84 -9.16
C LEU A 105 0.17 -2.40 -10.35
N GLU A 106 -0.52 -2.99 -11.33
CA GLU A 106 0.09 -3.77 -12.42
C GLU A 106 0.90 -4.95 -11.84
N GLU A 107 1.32 -5.89 -12.70
CA GLU A 107 1.97 -7.12 -12.22
C GLU A 107 3.29 -6.82 -11.52
N GLU A 108 4.21 -6.09 -12.18
CA GLU A 108 5.54 -5.80 -11.64
C GLU A 108 5.47 -4.97 -10.35
N GLY A 109 4.59 -3.98 -10.30
CA GLY A 109 4.42 -3.13 -9.13
C GLY A 109 3.84 -3.88 -7.92
N ALA A 110 2.93 -4.82 -8.17
CA ALA A 110 2.41 -5.70 -7.12
C ALA A 110 3.47 -6.69 -6.61
N GLU A 111 4.30 -7.23 -7.49
CA GLU A 111 5.41 -8.11 -7.09
C GLU A 111 6.42 -7.37 -6.20
N GLU A 112 6.83 -6.16 -6.57
CA GLU A 112 7.72 -5.33 -5.73
C GLU A 112 7.11 -5.04 -4.36
N LEU A 113 5.80 -4.74 -4.32
CA LEU A 113 5.08 -4.53 -3.07
C LEU A 113 5.09 -5.79 -2.19
N LEU A 114 4.83 -6.96 -2.77
CA LEU A 114 4.82 -8.24 -2.08
C LEU A 114 6.22 -8.66 -1.59
N GLU A 115 7.27 -8.37 -2.35
CA GLU A 115 8.66 -8.61 -1.92
C GLU A 115 9.04 -7.71 -0.74
N MET A 116 8.68 -6.43 -0.79
CA MET A 116 8.89 -5.53 0.35
C MET A 116 8.12 -6.01 1.58
N LEU A 117 6.85 -6.37 1.43
CA LEU A 117 6.07 -6.93 2.53
C LEU A 117 6.70 -8.22 3.05
N SER A 118 7.31 -9.06 2.21
CA SER A 118 7.97 -10.29 2.70
C SER A 118 9.15 -10.01 3.64
N THR A 119 9.77 -8.82 3.57
CA THR A 119 10.96 -8.47 4.37
C THR A 119 10.73 -7.37 5.40
N ASN A 120 9.58 -6.71 5.38
CA ASN A 120 9.22 -5.61 6.28
C ASN A 120 7.76 -5.73 6.78
N ALA A 121 7.32 -4.91 7.73
CA ALA A 121 5.94 -4.95 8.26
C ALA A 121 5.56 -6.33 8.82
N GLU A 122 6.38 -6.90 9.72
CA GLU A 122 6.15 -8.21 10.36
C GLU A 122 4.77 -8.29 11.05
N GLY A 123 4.26 -7.15 11.54
CA GLY A 123 2.97 -7.03 12.19
C GLY A 123 1.76 -6.82 11.27
N LEU A 124 1.87 -7.04 9.95
CA LEU A 124 0.76 -6.87 9.01
C LEU A 124 -0.38 -7.85 9.34
N GLU A 125 -1.58 -7.31 9.59
CA GLU A 125 -2.79 -8.07 9.93
C GLU A 125 -3.84 -8.05 8.80
N PHE A 126 -3.80 -7.02 7.95
CA PHE A 126 -4.74 -6.83 6.85
C PHE A 126 -4.00 -6.44 5.58
N LEU A 127 -4.26 -7.17 4.50
CA LEU A 127 -3.81 -6.87 3.15
C LEU A 127 -4.97 -7.03 2.18
N ASP A 128 -5.30 -5.96 1.46
CA ASP A 128 -6.27 -6.00 0.36
C ASP A 128 -5.58 -5.60 -0.94
N LEU A 129 -5.47 -6.58 -1.86
CA LEU A 129 -4.87 -6.48 -3.18
C LEU A 129 -5.94 -6.64 -4.29
N SER A 130 -7.22 -6.52 -3.95
CA SER A 130 -8.30 -6.76 -4.90
C SER A 130 -8.26 -5.77 -6.07
N GLY A 131 -8.64 -6.19 -7.28
CA GLY A 131 -8.76 -5.28 -8.43
C GLY A 131 -7.44 -4.71 -8.95
N ASN A 132 -6.36 -5.49 -8.94
CA ASN A 132 -5.03 -5.05 -9.39
C ASN A 132 -4.47 -5.87 -10.55
N ASP A 133 -5.34 -6.56 -11.30
CA ASP A 133 -4.97 -7.38 -12.46
C ASP A 133 -3.88 -8.43 -12.15
N LEU A 134 -3.85 -8.96 -10.92
CA LEU A 134 -2.86 -9.97 -10.53
C LEU A 134 -3.08 -11.26 -11.31
N MET A 135 -1.99 -11.81 -11.84
CA MET A 135 -1.99 -13.05 -12.62
C MET A 135 -1.42 -14.21 -11.80
N ALA A 136 -1.39 -15.40 -12.40
CA ALA A 136 -0.95 -16.61 -11.72
C ALA A 136 0.49 -16.55 -11.19
N ASP A 137 1.37 -15.77 -11.82
CA ASP A 137 2.78 -15.65 -11.43
C ASP A 137 2.93 -14.74 -10.20
N SER A 138 2.16 -13.64 -10.12
CA SER A 138 2.08 -12.79 -8.93
C SER A 138 1.62 -13.57 -7.67
N VAL A 139 0.84 -14.64 -7.83
CA VAL A 139 0.39 -15.48 -6.70
C VAL A 139 1.56 -16.21 -6.03
N GLU A 140 2.63 -16.55 -6.76
CA GLU A 140 3.82 -17.15 -6.14
C GLU A 140 4.43 -16.18 -5.11
N LYS A 141 4.42 -14.87 -5.42
CA LYS A 141 4.84 -13.80 -4.50
C LYS A 141 3.87 -13.60 -3.34
N VAL A 142 2.56 -13.71 -3.58
CA VAL A 142 1.56 -13.69 -2.50
C VAL A 142 1.83 -14.81 -1.51
N VAL A 143 2.02 -16.04 -2.01
CA VAL A 143 2.31 -17.22 -1.17
C VAL A 143 3.63 -17.06 -0.42
N ALA A 144 4.66 -16.50 -1.04
CA ALA A 144 5.91 -16.19 -0.37
C ALA A 144 5.70 -15.17 0.77
N CYS A 145 4.99 -14.07 0.50
CA CYS A 145 4.67 -13.05 1.51
C CYS A 145 3.86 -13.63 2.68
N LEU A 146 2.91 -14.54 2.43
CA LEU A 146 2.11 -15.17 3.49
C LEU A 146 2.94 -15.97 4.49
N LYS A 147 4.06 -16.56 4.06
CA LYS A 147 4.95 -17.32 4.94
C LYS A 147 5.69 -16.42 5.92
N GLU A 148 5.97 -15.19 5.50
CA GLU A 148 6.69 -14.18 6.28
C GLU A 148 5.74 -13.26 7.08
N LYS A 149 4.44 -13.58 7.10
CA LYS A 149 3.39 -12.78 7.77
C LYS A 149 2.54 -13.59 8.74
N PRO A 150 3.10 -13.99 9.89
CA PRO A 150 2.37 -14.79 10.89
C PRO A 150 1.22 -14.02 11.55
N ALA A 151 1.22 -12.69 11.51
CA ALA A 151 0.16 -11.86 12.06
C ALA A 151 -1.03 -11.63 11.09
N LEU A 152 -0.91 -12.03 9.81
CA LEU A 152 -1.90 -11.73 8.80
C LEU A 152 -3.20 -12.52 9.05
N LYS A 153 -4.30 -11.79 9.20
CA LYS A 153 -5.63 -12.35 9.49
C LYS A 153 -6.61 -12.15 8.32
N TYR A 154 -6.33 -11.16 7.47
CA TYR A 154 -7.16 -10.81 6.34
C TYR A 154 -6.29 -10.64 5.09
N LEU A 155 -6.58 -11.44 4.08
CA LEU A 155 -6.07 -11.30 2.73
C LEU A 155 -7.26 -11.27 1.77
N ALA A 156 -7.36 -10.21 0.98
CA ALA A 156 -8.31 -10.12 -0.13
C ALA A 156 -7.57 -10.06 -1.47
N LEU A 157 -8.06 -10.87 -2.42
CA LEU A 157 -7.55 -11.04 -3.78
C LEU A 157 -8.70 -10.96 -4.79
N ASP A 158 -9.83 -10.39 -4.40
CA ASP A 158 -11.03 -10.29 -5.24
C ASP A 158 -10.73 -9.56 -6.56
N ASP A 159 -11.51 -9.82 -7.60
CA ASP A 159 -11.39 -9.11 -8.89
C ASP A 159 -9.96 -9.10 -9.47
N ASN A 160 -9.26 -10.25 -9.43
CA ASN A 160 -7.96 -10.49 -10.07
C ASN A 160 -8.03 -11.67 -11.06
N GLU A 161 -7.02 -11.80 -11.93
CA GLU A 161 -6.95 -12.81 -13.00
C GLU A 161 -6.06 -14.03 -12.65
N ILE A 162 -6.05 -14.45 -11.38
CA ILE A 162 -5.11 -15.46 -10.85
C ILE A 162 -5.23 -16.87 -11.50
N GLY A 163 -6.39 -17.18 -12.08
CA GLY A 163 -6.66 -18.42 -12.79
C GLY A 163 -6.49 -19.72 -11.98
N ASN A 164 -6.63 -20.86 -12.65
CA ASN A 164 -6.53 -22.18 -12.02
C ASN A 164 -5.15 -22.44 -11.37
N LYS A 165 -4.07 -21.95 -12.01
CA LYS A 165 -2.70 -22.07 -11.48
C LYS A 165 -2.57 -21.31 -10.16
N GLY A 166 -3.04 -20.06 -10.11
CA GLY A 166 -2.99 -19.25 -8.88
C GLY A 166 -3.79 -19.88 -7.73
N VAL A 167 -5.02 -20.34 -8.00
CA VAL A 167 -5.83 -21.03 -6.97
C VAL A 167 -5.14 -22.29 -6.45
N PHE A 168 -4.50 -23.06 -7.33
CA PHE A 168 -3.72 -24.24 -6.92
C PHE A 168 -2.54 -23.89 -6.01
N LEU A 169 -1.81 -22.81 -6.31
CA LEU A 169 -0.70 -22.32 -5.48
C LEU A 169 -1.19 -21.85 -4.10
N LEU A 170 -2.28 -21.10 -4.05
CA LEU A 170 -2.91 -20.69 -2.77
C LEU A 170 -3.33 -21.92 -1.96
N GLY A 171 -3.95 -22.92 -2.59
CA GLY A 171 -4.33 -24.16 -1.93
C GLY A 171 -3.15 -24.87 -1.26
N GLN A 172 -1.98 -24.90 -1.90
CA GLN A 172 -0.78 -25.47 -1.29
C GLN A 172 -0.29 -24.68 -0.07
N ALA A 173 -0.32 -23.35 -0.15
CA ALA A 173 0.15 -22.48 0.92
C ALA A 173 -0.57 -22.76 2.26
N ILE A 174 -1.90 -22.90 2.20
CA ILE A 174 -2.76 -23.08 3.39
C ILE A 174 -2.66 -24.51 3.97
N THR A 175 -2.25 -25.49 3.15
CA THR A 175 -2.11 -26.89 3.57
C THR A 175 -0.73 -27.23 4.15
N THR A 176 0.23 -26.31 4.09
CA THR A 176 1.58 -26.55 4.59
C THR A 176 1.59 -26.39 6.13
N PRO A 177 1.89 -27.45 6.91
CA PRO A 177 1.91 -27.34 8.37
C PRO A 177 3.05 -26.43 8.82
N GLY A 178 2.76 -25.38 9.59
CA GLY A 178 3.77 -24.47 10.15
C GLY A 178 3.45 -22.98 10.10
N GLN A 179 2.27 -22.59 9.60
CA GLN A 179 1.66 -21.31 9.94
C GLN A 179 0.99 -21.38 11.32
#